data_AF-K9YBM0-F1
#
_entry.id   AF-K9YBM0-F1
#
_cell.length_a   1.000
_cell.length_b   1.000
_cell.length_c   1.000
_cell.angle_alpha   90.00
_cell.angle_beta   90.00
_cell.angle_gamma   90.00
#
_symmetry.space_group_name_H-M   'P 1'
#
loop_
_entity.id
_entity.type
_entity.pdbx_description
1 polymer ?
#
loop_
_entity_poly.entity_id
_entity_poly.type
_entity_poly.pdbx_seq_one_letter_code
_entity_poly.pdbx_strand_id
1 'polypeptide(L)' 'MTMNTQLIESLIQAIRSLSQEEQAMLEEKLFFENTYPSTNDLIALSLYSNSLDFLAEEPDIYTSKDGEPINATE' A
#
# COMPACT_ATOMS: atom_id res chain seq x y z
N MET A 1 0.73 19.32 17.69
CA MET A 1 1.46 19.05 16.43
C MET A 1 1.61 20.37 15.70
N THR A 2 2.76 21.02 15.77
CA THR A 2 3.02 22.25 15.02
C THR A 2 3.28 21.89 13.57
N MET A 3 2.25 22.06 12.74
CA MET A 3 2.34 22.00 11.28
C MET A 3 3.50 22.88 10.83
N ASN A 4 4.41 22.34 10.02
CA ASN A 4 5.61 23.05 9.60
C ASN A 4 5.23 24.07 8.51
N THR A 5 4.58 25.17 8.94
CA THR A 5 3.95 26.16 8.05
C THR A 5 4.97 26.85 7.15
N GLN A 6 6.21 27.03 7.63
CA GLN A 6 7.32 27.52 6.80
C GLN A 6 7.63 26.61 5.62
N LEU A 7 7.61 25.28 5.82
CA LEU A 7 7.84 24.34 4.74
C LEU A 7 6.73 24.42 3.69
N ILE A 8 5.48 24.54 4.15
CA ILE A 8 4.31 24.64 3.27
C ILE A 8 4.34 25.94 2.47
N GLU A 9 4.66 27.07 3.09
CA GLU A 9 4.80 28.36 2.41
C GLU A 9 5.93 28.36 1.37
N SER A 10 7.08 27.78 1.72
CA SER A 10 8.20 27.62 0.80
C SER A 10 7.82 26.75 -0.40
N LEU A 11 7.04 25.69 -0.18
CA LEU A 11 6.57 24.81 -1.25
C LEU A 11 5.59 25.54 -2.18
N ILE A 12 4.64 26.28 -1.63
CA ILE A 12 3.68 27.10 -2.41
C ILE A 12 4.41 28.12 -3.28
N GLN A 13 5.45 28.76 -2.74
CA GLN A 13 6.24 29.76 -3.48
C GLN A 13 7.06 29.12 -4.61
N ALA A 14 7.63 27.94 -4.39
CA ALA A 14 8.29 27.18 -5.43
C ALA A 14 7.31 26.77 -6.54
N ILE A 15 6.10 26.30 -6.17
CA ILE A 15 5.07 25.88 -7.13
C ILE A 15 4.59 27.04 -8.01
N ARG A 16 4.41 28.23 -7.43
CA ARG A 16 4.00 29.44 -8.17
C ARG A 16 5.07 30.00 -9.10
N SER A 17 6.33 29.60 -8.89
CA SER A 17 7.46 30.04 -9.70
C SER A 17 7.69 29.14 -10.92
N LEU A 18 7.02 27.98 -10.98
CA LEU A 18 7.04 27.05 -12.11
C LEU A 18 6.24 27.61 -13.29
N SER A 19 6.63 27.24 -14.50
CA SER A 19 5.88 27.52 -15.73
C SER A 19 4.55 26.74 -15.77
N GLN A 20 3.65 27.15 -16.66
CA GLN A 20 2.32 26.53 -16.78
C GLN A 20 2.39 25.03 -17.12
N GLU A 21 3.40 24.64 -17.88
CA GLU A 21 3.66 23.26 -18.31
C GLU A 21 4.19 22.41 -17.16
N GLU A 22 5.10 22.98 -16.35
CA GLU A 22 5.61 22.34 -15.14
C GLU A 22 4.55 22.24 -14.03
N GLN A 23 3.65 23.23 -13.92
CA GLN A 23 2.50 23.15 -13.01
C GLN A 23 1.55 22.03 -13.40
N ALA A 24 1.26 21.88 -14.70
CA ALA A 24 0.43 20.77 -15.20
C ALA A 24 1.07 19.40 -14.92
N MET A 25 2.38 19.26 -15.14
CA MET A 25 3.13 18.04 -14.81
C MET A 25 3.16 17.77 -13.29
N LEU A 26 3.24 18.81 -12.48
CA LEU A 26 3.20 18.70 -11.02
C LEU A 26 1.81 18.26 -10.54
N GLU A 27 0.74 18.83 -11.10
CA GLU A 27 -0.63 18.41 -10.82
C GLU A 27 -0.86 16.96 -11.19
N GLU A 28 -0.40 16.52 -12.37
CA GLU A 28 -0.48 15.12 -12.78
C GLU A 28 0.22 14.18 -11.79
N LYS A 29 1.36 14.58 -11.21
CA LYS A 29 2.11 13.77 -10.24
C LYS A 29 1.57 13.83 -8.81
N LEU A 30 1.08 14.98 -8.36
CA LEU A 30 0.53 15.18 -7.01
C LEU A 30 -0.88 14.64 -6.87
N PHE A 31 -1.70 14.84 -7.91
CA PHE A 31 -3.05 14.30 -8.03
C PHE A 31 -3.08 13.03 -8.87
N PHE A 32 -1.91 12.39 -9.09
CA PHE A 32 -1.89 10.98 -9.44
C PHE A 32 -2.50 10.25 -8.25
N GLU A 33 -3.82 10.09 -8.27
CA GLU A 33 -4.48 9.08 -7.48
C GLU A 33 -3.93 7.77 -8.02
N ASN A 34 -2.84 7.33 -7.39
CA ASN A 34 -2.43 5.95 -7.47
C ASN A 34 -3.66 5.21 -6.97
N THR A 35 -4.48 4.75 -7.91
CA THR A 35 -5.61 3.88 -7.65
C THR A 35 -4.95 2.56 -7.30
N TYR A 36 -4.31 2.55 -6.12
CA TYR A 36 -3.79 1.35 -5.53
C TYR A 36 -5.00 0.43 -5.53
N PRO A 37 -4.91 -0.72 -6.21
CA PRO A 37 -6.03 -1.63 -6.27
C PRO A 37 -6.48 -1.83 -4.83
N SER A 38 -7.78 -1.67 -4.60
CA SER A 38 -8.31 -1.83 -3.26
C SER A 38 -7.95 -3.23 -2.76
N THR A 39 -7.95 -3.46 -1.45
CA THR A 39 -7.73 -4.81 -0.91
C THR A 39 -8.68 -5.82 -1.56
N ASN A 40 -9.91 -5.41 -1.91
CA ASN A 40 -10.86 -6.25 -2.63
C ASN A 40 -10.44 -6.53 -4.07
N ASP A 41 -9.89 -5.55 -4.79
CA ASP A 41 -9.38 -5.74 -6.15
C ASP A 41 -8.17 -6.66 -6.16
N LEU A 42 -7.27 -6.53 -5.18
CA LEU A 42 -6.13 -7.41 -4.99
C LEU A 42 -6.57 -8.85 -4.70
N ILE A 43 -7.54 -9.03 -3.78
CA ILE A 43 -8.10 -10.36 -3.47
C ILE A 43 -8.75 -10.97 -4.72
N ALA A 44 -9.55 -10.19 -5.46
CA ALA A 44 -10.20 -10.65 -6.68
C ALA A 44 -9.18 -11.07 -7.74
N LEU A 45 -8.08 -10.31 -7.90
CA LEU A 45 -6.99 -10.64 -8.81
C LEU A 45 -6.28 -11.93 -8.37
N SER A 46 -6.01 -12.08 -7.07
CA SER A 46 -5.37 -13.27 -6.50
C SER A 46 -6.19 -14.54 -6.67
N LEU A 47 -7.52 -14.43 -6.50
CA LEU A 47 -8.48 -15.52 -6.74
C LEU A 47 -8.59 -15.85 -8.23
N TYR A 48 -8.70 -14.85 -9.11
CA TYR A 48 -8.81 -15.08 -10.56
C TYR A 48 -7.54 -15.72 -11.15
N SER A 49 -6.38 -15.31 -10.64
CA SER A 49 -5.08 -15.82 -11.11
C SER A 49 -4.67 -17.14 -10.47
N ASN A 50 -5.47 -17.70 -9.55
CA ASN A 50 -5.14 -18.90 -8.77
C ASN A 50 -3.78 -18.79 -8.04
N SER A 51 -3.34 -17.56 -7.76
CA SER A 51 -2.03 -17.29 -7.13
C SER A 51 -1.90 -17.83 -5.70
N LEU A 52 -3.03 -18.19 -5.08
CA LEU A 52 -3.13 -18.74 -3.73
C LEU A 52 -3.35 -20.27 -3.70
N ASP A 53 -3.33 -20.95 -4.85
CA ASP A 53 -3.54 -22.41 -4.92
C ASP A 53 -2.47 -23.18 -4.15
N PHE A 54 -1.29 -22.60 -3.94
CA PHE A 54 -0.24 -23.20 -3.09
C PHE A 54 -0.68 -23.39 -1.63
N LEU A 55 -1.69 -22.65 -1.15
CA LEU A 55 -2.27 -22.85 0.19
C LEU A 55 -3.11 -24.14 0.26
N ALA A 56 -3.68 -24.59 -0.87
CA ALA A 56 -4.43 -25.83 -0.91
C ALA A 56 -3.52 -27.07 -0.82
N GLU A 57 -2.26 -26.93 -1.25
CA GLU A 57 -1.22 -27.96 -1.14
C GLU A 57 -0.21 -27.62 -0.03
N GLU A 58 -0.56 -26.75 0.92
CA GLU A 58 0.33 -26.41 2.02
C GLU A 58 0.65 -27.69 2.81
N PRO A 59 1.93 -28.11 2.86
CA PRO A 59 2.30 -29.28 3.63
C PRO A 59 2.08 -28.99 5.11
N ASP A 60 1.50 -29.95 5.84
CA ASP A 60 1.32 -29.87 7.28
C ASP A 60 2.69 -30.00 7.99
N ILE A 61 3.46 -28.91 7.91
CA ILE A 61 4.82 -28.77 8.48
C ILE A 61 4.78 -28.31 9.93
N TYR A 62 3.59 -28.02 10.47
CA TYR A 62 3.38 -27.69 11.87
C TYR A 62 2.73 -28.86 12.57
N THR A 63 3.54 -29.83 12.94
CA THR A 63 3.10 -30.95 13.75
C THR A 63 3.12 -30.56 15.23
N SER A 64 2.24 -31.15 16.04
CA SER A 64 2.28 -31.02 17.52
C SER A 64 3.58 -31.55 18.15
N LYS A 65 4.47 -32.15 17.35
CA LYS A 65 5.82 -32.57 17.74
C LYS A 65 6.87 -31.47 17.59
N ASP A 66 6.57 -30.39 16.87
CA ASP A 66 7.48 -29.26 16.64
C ASP A 66 7.63 -28.36 17.88
N GLY A 67 6.96 -28.72 18.99
CA GLY A 67 7.27 -28.23 20.32
C GLY A 67 6.69 -26.86 20.67
N GLU A 68 5.96 -26.22 19.76
CA GLU A 68 5.22 -25.01 20.09
C GLU A 68 3.99 -25.39 20.95
N PRO A 69 3.86 -24.82 22.17
CA PRO A 69 2.74 -25.12 23.03
C PRO A 69 1.45 -24.65 22.35
N ILE A 70 0.52 -25.57 22.12
CA ILE A 70 -0.87 -25.20 21.87
C ILE A 70 -1.38 -24.50 23.11
N ASN A 71 -1.45 -23.17 23.10
CA ASN A 71 -2.17 -22.42 24.12
C ASN A 71 -3.66 -22.73 23.95
N ALA A 72 -4.10 -23.84 24.54
CA ALA A 72 -5.50 -24.09 24.81
C ALA A 72 -5.97 -23.00 25.78
N THR A 73 -6.48 -21.92 25.20
CA THR A 73 -7.25 -20.91 25.93
C THR A 73 -8.66 -20.99 25.39
N GLU A 74 -9.58 -21.21 26.33
CA GLU A 74 -11.00 -21.58 26.23
C GLU A 74 -11.85 -20.75 25.25
#